data_AF-A0A6N0GUV5-F1
#
_entry.id   AF-A0A6N0GUV5-F1
#
_cell.length_a   1.000
_cell.length_b   1.000
_cell.length_c   1.000
_cell.angle_alpha   90.00
_cell.angle_beta   90.00
_cell.angle_gamma   90.00
#
_symmetry.space_group_name_H-M   'P 1'
#
loop_
_entity.id
_entity.type
_entity.pdbx_description
1 polymer ?
#
loop_
_entity_poly.entity_id
_entity_poly.type
_entity_poly.pdbx_seq_one_letter_code
_entity_poly.pdbx_strand_id
1 'polypeptide(L)' 'LPLRKADWDAYLSWALPSFKLATAGVTDSLQTHSHFCYSDFGDIFPSIQALDADVISIEFSKSDAKLLNTFKQYGYS' A
#
# COMPACT_ATOMS: atom_id res chain seq x y z
N LEU A 1 5.98 9.94 -3.50
CA LEU A 1 6.51 10.35 -2.18
C LEU A 1 7.36 11.60 -2.35
N PRO A 2 7.55 12.42 -1.30
CA PRO A 2 8.50 13.53 -1.33
C PRO A 2 9.88 13.10 -1.83
N LEU A 3 10.63 13.99 -2.46
CA LEU A 3 11.96 13.66 -3.00
C LEU A 3 12.96 13.30 -1.89
N ARG A 4 12.81 13.88 -0.70
CA ARG A 4 13.66 13.60 0.46
C ARG A 4 13.02 12.51 1.31
N LYS A 5 13.77 11.44 1.58
CA LYS A 5 13.32 10.35 2.47
C LYS A 5 12.93 10.86 3.86
N ALA A 6 13.60 11.88 4.38
CA ALA A 6 13.29 12.49 5.67
C ALA A 6 11.87 13.07 5.76
N ASP A 7 11.25 13.42 4.63
CA ASP A 7 9.91 14.00 4.58
C ASP A 7 8.82 12.93 4.38
N TRP A 8 9.19 11.65 4.23
CA TRP A 8 8.25 10.58 3.92
C TRP A 8 7.29 10.31 5.08
N ASP A 9 7.80 10.22 6.31
CA ASP A 9 6.97 9.92 7.48
C ASP A 9 5.89 11.00 7.68
N ALA A 10 6.27 12.27 7.54
CA ALA A 10 5.35 13.39 7.64
C ALA A 10 4.29 13.39 6.52
N TYR A 11 4.65 12.93 5.32
CA TYR A 11 3.69 12.76 4.23
C TYR A 11 2.72 11.60 4.51
N LEU A 12 3.27 10.45 4.90
CA LEU A 12 2.52 9.23 5.15
C LEU A 12 1.59 9.35 6.37
N SER A 13 1.96 10.16 7.37
CA SER A 13 1.17 10.36 8.58
C SER A 13 -0.20 10.99 8.33
N TRP A 14 -0.37 11.76 7.26
CA TRP A 14 -1.68 12.29 6.87
C TRP A 14 -2.28 11.55 5.67
N ALA A 15 -1.45 11.02 4.76
CA ALA A 15 -1.94 10.34 3.57
C ALA A 15 -2.69 9.05 3.92
N LEU A 16 -2.16 8.25 4.86
CA LEU A 16 -2.80 6.99 5.27
C LEU A 16 -4.14 7.22 5.97
N PRO A 17 -4.27 8.10 6.99
CA PRO A 17 -5.58 8.40 7.57
C PRO A 17 -6.58 9.01 6.59
N SER A 18 -6.12 9.76 5.58
CA SER A 18 -7.01 10.32 4.57
C SER A 18 -7.68 9.23 3.73
N PHE A 19 -6.93 8.20 3.34
CA PHE A 19 -7.51 7.03 2.66
C PHE A 19 -8.53 6.32 3.55
N LYS A 20 -8.16 6.03 4.81
CA LYS A 20 -9.06 5.38 5.77
C LYS A 20 -10.32 6.19 6.01
N LEU A 21 -10.22 7.51 6.12
CA LEU A 21 -11.37 8.38 6.30
C LEU A 21 -12.33 8.31 5.10
N ALA A 22 -11.79 8.20 3.87
CA ALA A 22 -12.59 8.08 2.66
C ALA A 22 -13.32 6.72 2.56
N THR A 23 -12.78 5.66 3.17
CA THR A 23 -13.36 4.31 3.11
C THR A 23 -14.07 3.87 4.39
N ALA A 24 -13.93 4.58 5.50
CA ALA A 24 -14.44 4.18 6.83
C ALA A 24 -15.96 4.02 6.93
N GLY A 25 -16.74 4.54 5.97
CA GLY A 25 -18.20 4.46 5.99
C GLY A 25 -18.78 3.19 5.38
N VAL A 26 -17.96 2.28 4.87
CA VAL A 26 -18.44 1.04 4.23
C VAL A 26 -18.79 -0.03 5.28
N THR A 27 -19.72 -0.91 4.92
CA THR A 27 -20.07 -2.09 5.73
C THR A 27 -19.11 -3.24 5.46
N ASP A 28 -18.97 -4.17 6.39
CA ASP A 28 -18.12 -5.38 6.25
C ASP A 28 -18.42 -6.25 5.02
N SER A 29 -19.63 -6.15 4.43
CA SER A 29 -19.97 -6.85 3.19
C SER A 29 -19.41 -6.19 1.91
N LEU A 30 -18.87 -4.97 2.01
CA LEU A 30 -18.29 -4.23 0.90
C LEU A 30 -16.76 -4.31 0.97
N GLN A 31 -16.14 -4.63 -0.16
CA GLN A 31 -14.68 -4.67 -0.26
C GLN A 31 -14.12 -3.35 -0.77
N THR A 32 -13.10 -2.88 -0.08
CA THR A 32 -12.26 -1.75 -0.48
C THR A 32 -11.10 -2.25 -1.35
N HIS A 33 -10.99 -1.70 -2.55
CA HIS A 33 -9.95 -2.05 -3.51
C HIS A 33 -9.03 -0.85 -3.73
N SER A 34 -7.72 -1.08 -3.68
CA SER A 34 -6.71 -0.05 -3.95
C SER A 34 -5.74 -0.53 -5.02
N HIS A 35 -5.42 0.34 -5.98
CA HIS A 35 -4.51 0.04 -7.09
C HIS A 35 -3.23 0.88 -7.00
N PHE A 36 -2.08 0.22 -7.09
CA PHE A 36 -0.78 0.87 -7.13
C PHE A 36 -0.11 0.63 -8.48
N CYS A 37 0.08 1.71 -9.24
CA CYS A 37 0.72 1.74 -10.57
C CYS A 37 2.26 1.65 -10.51
N TYR A 38 2.84 1.17 -9.42
CA TYR A 38 4.29 1.05 -9.25
C TYR A 38 4.68 -0.42 -9.12
N SER A 39 5.97 -0.70 -9.25
CA SER A 39 6.49 -2.06 -9.30
C SER A 39 7.73 -2.27 -8.40
N ASP A 40 7.98 -1.32 -7.49
CA ASP A 40 8.99 -1.45 -6.43
C ASP A 40 8.46 -0.77 -5.16
N PHE A 41 8.17 -1.58 -4.13
CA PHE A 41 7.55 -1.13 -2.88
C PHE A 41 8.34 -1.51 -1.64
N GLY A 42 9.58 -2.00 -1.78
CA GLY A 42 10.36 -2.48 -0.63
C GLY A 42 10.39 -1.48 0.54
N ASP A 43 10.60 -0.20 0.22
CA ASP A 43 10.72 0.87 1.22
C ASP A 43 9.37 1.35 1.78
N ILE A 44 8.23 1.06 1.13
CA ILE A 44 6.90 1.58 1.51
C ILE A 44 5.87 0.50 1.83
N PHE A 45 6.27 -0.76 1.80
CA PHE A 45 5.40 -1.89 2.12
C PHE A 45 4.70 -1.75 3.48
N PRO A 46 5.37 -1.30 4.57
CA PRO A 46 4.69 -1.09 5.85
C PRO A 46 3.55 -0.05 5.77
N SER A 47 3.70 0.96 4.92
CA SER A 47 2.65 1.97 4.71
C SER A 47 1.47 1.43 3.90
N ILE A 48 1.73 0.53 2.95
CA ILE A 48 0.69 -0.15 2.16
C ILE A 48 -0.12 -1.08 3.07
N GLN A 49 0.53 -1.82 3.97
CA GLN A 49 -0.17 -2.62 4.96
C GLN A 49 -1.01 -1.75 5.90
N ALA A 50 -0.48 -0.59 6.30
CA ALA A 50 -1.21 0.37 7.12
C ALA A 50 -2.39 1.04 6.40
N LEU A 51 -2.52 0.90 5.07
CA LEU A 51 -3.63 1.45 4.28
C LEU A 51 -4.96 0.77 4.63
N ASP A 52 -4.93 -0.50 5.04
CA ASP A 52 -6.10 -1.27 5.48
C ASP A 52 -7.16 -1.45 4.38
N ALA A 53 -6.71 -1.69 3.16
CA ALA A 53 -7.57 -2.10 2.05
C ALA A 53 -7.72 -3.62 2.02
N ASP A 54 -8.94 -4.09 1.71
CA ASP A 54 -9.23 -5.53 1.62
C ASP A 54 -8.47 -6.19 0.46
N VAL A 55 -8.38 -5.48 -0.67
CA VAL A 55 -7.68 -5.94 -1.86
C VAL A 55 -6.73 -4.87 -2.37
N ILE A 56 -5.47 -5.26 -2.57
CA ILE A 56 -4.45 -4.42 -3.18
C ILE A 56 -4.05 -5.03 -4.52
N SER A 57 -4.22 -4.27 -5.60
CA SER A 57 -3.75 -4.63 -6.93
C SER A 57 -2.48 -3.85 -7.26
N ILE A 58 -1.48 -4.53 -7.82
CA ILE A 58 -0.18 -3.95 -8.11
C ILE A 58 0.19 -4.23 -9.56
N GLU A 59 0.77 -3.23 -10.22
CA GLU A 59 1.30 -3.41 -11.57
C GLU A 59 2.62 -4.19 -11.56
N PHE A 60 2.56 -5.48 -11.91
CA PHE A 60 3.69 -6.42 -11.90
C PHE A 60 4.20 -6.80 -13.31
N SER A 61 3.66 -6.21 -14.37
CA SER A 61 3.86 -6.66 -15.76
C SER A 61 5.32 -6.64 -16.27
N LYS A 62 6.20 -5.88 -15.60
CA LYS A 62 7.61 -5.70 -15.99
C LYS A 62 8.62 -5.81 -14.83
N SER A 63 8.17 -6.23 -13.64
CA SER A 63 9.02 -6.33 -12.45
C SER A 63 9.43 -7.76 -12.14
N ASP A 64 10.69 -7.91 -11.74
CA ASP A 64 11.30 -9.18 -11.36
C ASP A 64 10.63 -9.81 -10.12
N ALA A 65 10.82 -11.13 -9.92
CA ALA A 65 10.22 -11.92 -8.83
C ALA A 65 10.54 -11.44 -7.38
N LYS A 66 11.35 -10.38 -7.23
CA LYS A 66 11.66 -9.71 -5.95
C LYS A 66 10.40 -9.31 -5.16
N LEU A 67 9.35 -8.86 -5.85
CA LEU A 67 8.16 -8.33 -5.20
C LEU A 67 7.34 -9.41 -4.49
N LEU A 68 7.25 -10.61 -5.08
CA LEU A 68 6.63 -11.79 -4.47
C LEU A 68 7.36 -12.22 -3.19
N ASN A 69 8.68 -12.07 -3.14
CA ASN A 69 9.44 -12.39 -1.93
C ASN A 69 9.16 -11.38 -0.81
N THR A 70 9.01 -10.09 -1.13
CA THR A 70 8.58 -9.08 -0.16
C THR A 70 7.20 -9.43 0.40
N PHE A 71 6.21 -9.71 -0.46
CA PHE A 71 4.87 -10.11 0.00
C PHE A 71 4.88 -11.32 0.95
N LYS A 72 5.66 -12.35 0.64
CA LYS A 72 5.83 -13.52 1.51
C LYS A 72 6.45 -13.18 2.86
N GLN A 73 7.39 -12.23 2.93
CA GLN A 73 7.99 -11.77 4.18
C GLN A 73 6.97 -11.08 5.10
N TYR A 74 5.93 -10.47 4.53
CA TYR A 74 4.88 -9.78 5.28
C TYR A 74 3.59 -10.62 5.42
N GLY A 75 3.65 -11.92 5.13
CA GLY A 75 2.55 -12.86 5.43
C GLY A 75 1.45 -12.95 4.36
N TYR A 76 1.66 -12.36 3.19
CA TYR A 76 0.75 -12.53 2.05
C TYR A 76 1.16 -13.80 1.27
N SER A 77 0.21 -14.72 1.09
CA SER A 77 0.40 -16.04 0.46
C SER A 77 -0.30 -16.18 -0.88
#